data_AF-A0A4S2RSB9-F1
#
_entry.id   AF-A0A4S2RSB9-F1
#
_cell.length_a   1.000
_cell.length_b   1.000
_cell.length_c   1.000
_cell.angle_alpha   90.00
_cell.angle_beta   90.00
_cell.angle_gamma   90.00
#
_symmetry.space_group_name_H-M   'P 1'
#
loop_
_entity.id
_entity.type
_entity.pdbx_description
1 polymer ?
#
loop_
_entity_poly.entity_id
_entity_poly.type
_entity_poly.pdbx_seq_one_letter_code
_entity_poly.pdbx_strand_id
1 'polypeptide(L)'
;MAQPADTARTVILTVDDDPGVSRAIARDLRRHYGAGYRIVRAESGESALEALRELKLRGDLVAVILADYRMPQMNGIEFLEQALGVYPGARRVLLTAYADTNAAIDAINVVDLDHYLLKPWDPPEEKLYPVLDDLLTAWRSSDYRPVPATKVVGHRWSARSSYVREFLARNQVPYRWYSSDEPEGRRLLEAAGADGQRLPLVVTPGGTVLVEPDAPELAAHVGLATTPTADFYDLVVIGGGPAGLGAAVYGASEGLRTVLVERSATGGQAGQSSRIENYLGFPDGVSGGQLTERARRQAGRFGAEILTAREVTGLEVNGAARVVRFSDGSAVAAQSVILATGVTYRQLRAPGCDDLTGRGVYYGSSLTEASSCQGEDVYIVGGANSAGQAAMYLARGAKSVTLLVRGESLRASMSYYLVQQIEEAPNITVRTRTEVEAAHGEGHLEQLTLRDVDSGATELVDAQWMFVFIGAAPLTDWLDGTVLRDEHGFILAGPDLTPDGRPPAEWELDRPPYHLETNIPGVFVAGDARARSAKRVASAVGEGAMAVMLVHRYLEQS
;
A
#
# COMPACT_ATOMS: atom_id res chain seq x y z
N MET A 1 -10.00 26.99 -27.90
CA MET A 1 -8.93 27.90 -27.40
C MET A 1 -9.53 28.78 -26.32
N ALA A 2 -9.37 28.39 -25.05
CA ALA A 2 -9.65 29.27 -23.92
C ALA A 2 -8.39 30.13 -23.69
N GLN A 3 -8.56 31.44 -23.50
CA GLN A 3 -7.47 32.38 -23.21
C GLN A 3 -6.69 31.94 -21.95
N PRO A 4 -5.36 32.13 -21.91
CA PRO A 4 -4.59 31.91 -20.68
C PRO A 4 -5.00 32.97 -19.66
N ALA A 5 -5.59 32.54 -18.54
CA ALA A 5 -5.75 33.41 -17.38
C ALA A 5 -4.35 33.92 -16.96
N ASP A 6 -4.25 35.22 -16.80
CA ASP A 6 -3.01 35.99 -16.66
C ASP A 6 -2.14 35.49 -15.49
N THR A 7 -1.07 34.74 -15.80
CA THR A 7 -0.10 34.19 -14.82
C THR A 7 0.55 35.26 -13.95
N ALA A 8 0.50 36.53 -14.35
CA ALA A 8 1.05 37.67 -13.61
C ALA A 8 0.36 37.95 -12.26
N ARG A 9 -0.82 37.37 -11.99
CA ARG A 9 -1.57 37.51 -10.72
C ARG A 9 -1.49 36.29 -9.80
N THR A 10 -0.71 35.27 -10.18
CA THR A 10 -0.57 34.03 -9.38
C THR A 10 0.68 34.08 -8.51
N VAL A 11 0.51 33.75 -7.24
CA VAL A 11 1.51 33.89 -6.19
C VAL A 11 2.03 32.55 -5.71
N ILE A 12 3.33 32.49 -5.43
CA ILE A 12 3.96 31.49 -4.56
C ILE A 12 4.37 32.23 -3.28
N LEU A 13 3.80 31.81 -2.15
CA LEU A 13 4.11 32.36 -0.84
C LEU A 13 5.15 31.48 -0.15
N THR A 14 6.16 32.07 0.46
CA THR A 14 7.09 31.37 1.35
C THR A 14 7.18 32.08 2.69
N VAL A 15 7.15 31.33 3.79
CA VAL A 15 7.31 31.84 5.16
C VAL A 15 8.35 31.00 5.89
N ASP A 16 9.34 31.68 6.46
CA ASP A 16 10.42 31.09 7.26
C ASP A 16 10.99 32.22 8.14
N ASP A 17 11.15 31.96 9.44
CA ASP A 17 11.63 32.94 10.43
C ASP A 17 13.16 33.08 10.43
N ASP A 18 13.90 32.11 9.88
CA ASP A 18 15.34 32.22 9.68
C ASP A 18 15.63 33.13 8.46
N PRO A 19 16.25 34.31 8.65
CA PRO A 19 16.47 35.26 7.56
C PRO A 19 17.38 34.72 6.45
N GLY A 20 18.27 33.77 6.76
CA GLY A 20 19.16 33.12 5.80
C GLY A 20 18.40 32.14 4.91
N VAL A 21 17.60 31.27 5.52
CA VAL A 21 16.78 30.26 4.83
C VAL A 21 15.67 30.94 4.01
N SER A 22 14.97 31.91 4.62
CA SER A 22 13.96 32.74 3.96
C SER A 22 14.50 33.47 2.72
N ARG A 23 15.75 33.96 2.77
CA ARG A 23 16.43 34.55 1.59
C ARG A 23 16.81 33.51 0.55
N ALA A 24 17.31 32.35 0.97
CA ALA A 24 17.73 31.29 0.07
C ALA A 24 16.55 30.74 -0.74
N ILE A 25 15.44 30.40 -0.09
CA ILE A 25 14.27 29.84 -0.77
C ILE A 25 13.63 30.86 -1.70
N ALA A 26 13.48 32.11 -1.26
CA ALA A 26 12.93 33.17 -2.11
C ALA A 26 13.82 33.44 -3.34
N ARG A 27 15.14 33.30 -3.21
CA ARG A 27 16.07 33.44 -4.34
C ARG A 27 15.90 32.30 -5.34
N ASP A 28 15.84 31.06 -4.87
CA ASP A 28 15.73 29.88 -5.73
C ASP A 28 14.36 29.85 -6.43
N LEU A 29 13.28 30.17 -5.70
CA LEU A 29 11.93 30.35 -6.26
C LEU A 29 11.88 31.45 -7.32
N ARG A 30 12.51 32.61 -7.08
CA ARG A 30 12.55 33.70 -8.09
C ARG A 30 13.36 33.31 -9.31
N ARG A 31 14.46 32.56 -9.14
CA ARG A 31 15.32 32.12 -10.23
C ARG A 31 14.59 31.20 -11.20
N HIS A 32 13.76 30.28 -10.69
CA HIS A 32 13.07 29.30 -11.53
C HIS A 32 11.64 29.73 -11.94
N TYR A 33 10.87 30.32 -11.01
CA TYR A 33 9.44 30.62 -11.21
C TYR A 33 9.11 32.10 -11.45
N GLY A 34 10.07 33.01 -11.28
CA GLY A 34 9.83 34.47 -11.29
C GLY A 34 9.30 35.04 -12.62
N ALA A 35 9.43 34.30 -13.72
CA ALA A 35 8.85 34.68 -15.01
C ALA A 35 7.33 34.43 -15.10
N GLY A 36 6.80 33.48 -14.31
CA GLY A 36 5.39 33.05 -14.37
C GLY A 36 4.62 33.19 -13.06
N TYR A 37 5.29 33.52 -11.95
CA TYR A 37 4.68 33.66 -10.63
C TYR A 37 5.29 34.82 -9.86
N ARG A 38 4.46 35.48 -9.05
CA ARG A 38 4.90 36.47 -8.07
C ARG A 38 5.33 35.77 -6.78
N ILE A 39 6.59 35.96 -6.38
CA ILE A 39 7.12 35.36 -5.15
C ILE A 39 6.93 36.33 -3.98
N VAL A 40 6.08 35.95 -3.02
CA VAL A 40 5.83 36.72 -1.79
C VAL A 40 6.54 36.02 -0.63
N ARG A 41 7.34 36.79 0.11
CA ARG A 41 8.10 36.31 1.27
C ARG A 41 7.51 36.91 2.53
N ALA A 42 7.34 36.09 3.55
CA ALA A 42 7.00 36.50 4.91
C ALA A 42 8.06 35.96 5.89
N GLU A 43 8.18 36.60 7.04
CA GLU A 43 9.17 36.26 8.09
C GLU A 43 8.49 35.71 9.36
N SER A 44 7.16 35.61 9.36
CA SER A 44 6.36 35.05 10.45
C SER A 44 5.00 34.58 9.94
N GLY A 45 4.35 33.66 10.67
CA GLY A 45 2.99 33.22 10.36
C GLY A 45 1.97 34.37 10.32
N GLU A 46 2.06 35.33 11.24
CA GLU A 46 1.18 36.52 11.26
C GLU A 46 1.34 37.40 10.02
N SER A 47 2.59 37.75 9.67
CA SER A 47 2.86 38.55 8.47
C SER A 47 2.45 37.82 7.18
N ALA A 48 2.56 36.50 7.16
CA ALA A 48 2.10 35.66 6.06
C ALA A 48 0.57 35.66 5.93
N LEU A 49 -0.18 35.60 7.04
CA LEU A 49 -1.65 35.68 7.03
C LEU A 49 -2.15 37.07 6.60
N GLU A 50 -1.48 38.14 7.05
CA GLU A 50 -1.76 39.50 6.56
C GLU A 50 -1.55 39.60 5.05
N ALA A 51 -0.42 39.08 4.55
CA ALA A 51 -0.15 39.03 3.11
C ALA A 51 -1.22 38.26 2.34
N LEU A 52 -1.66 37.10 2.85
CA LEU A 52 -2.74 36.31 2.23
C LEU A 52 -4.06 37.09 2.20
N ARG A 53 -4.43 37.80 3.28
CA ARG A 53 -5.64 38.63 3.33
C ARG A 53 -5.57 39.77 2.31
N GLU A 54 -4.42 40.44 2.19
CA GLU A 54 -4.22 41.47 1.18
C GLU A 54 -4.34 40.94 -0.26
N LEU A 55 -3.70 39.80 -0.55
CA LEU A 55 -3.80 39.14 -1.85
C LEU A 55 -5.26 38.80 -2.16
N LYS A 56 -6.02 38.33 -1.16
CA LYS A 56 -7.44 37.97 -1.30
C LYS A 56 -8.28 39.18 -1.67
N LEU A 57 -8.06 40.31 -1.00
CA LEU A 57 -8.75 41.57 -1.29
C LEU A 57 -8.41 42.12 -2.68
N ARG A 58 -7.21 41.83 -3.21
CA ARG A 58 -6.78 42.21 -4.56
C ARG A 58 -7.28 41.25 -5.66
N GLY A 59 -7.84 40.10 -5.27
CA GLY A 59 -8.27 39.05 -6.20
C GLY A 59 -7.11 38.30 -6.86
N ASP A 60 -5.93 38.30 -6.23
CA ASP A 60 -4.79 37.50 -6.68
C ASP A 60 -5.03 36.01 -6.37
N LEU A 61 -4.37 35.12 -7.12
CA LEU A 61 -4.41 33.68 -6.87
C LEU A 61 -3.16 33.27 -6.10
N VAL A 62 -3.27 32.27 -5.22
CA VAL A 62 -2.13 31.66 -4.55
C VAL A 62 -2.04 30.19 -4.97
N ALA A 63 -0.94 29.83 -5.63
CA ALA A 63 -0.74 28.49 -6.17
C ALA A 63 -0.08 27.55 -5.17
N VAL A 64 0.96 28.04 -4.47
CA VAL A 64 1.70 27.25 -3.48
C VAL A 64 2.03 28.13 -2.27
N ILE A 65 1.95 27.53 -1.09
CA ILE A 65 2.38 28.10 0.19
C ILE A 65 3.46 27.16 0.76
N LEU A 66 4.66 27.68 0.95
CA LEU A 66 5.78 27.01 1.59
C LEU A 66 5.94 27.58 3.00
N ALA A 67 5.87 26.76 4.03
CA ALA A 67 5.97 27.20 5.42
C ALA A 67 7.03 26.42 6.18
N ASP A 68 7.91 27.12 6.90
CA ASP A 68 8.77 26.45 7.85
C ASP A 68 7.98 25.85 9.00
N TYR A 69 8.38 24.65 9.43
CA TYR A 69 7.76 24.00 10.56
C TYR A 69 8.02 24.78 11.86
N ARG A 70 9.27 25.15 12.14
CA ARG A 70 9.68 25.71 13.43
C ARG A 70 9.72 27.23 13.46
N MET A 71 8.55 27.85 13.40
CA MET A 71 8.41 29.29 13.54
C MET A 71 7.98 29.69 14.98
N PRO A 72 8.50 30.80 15.54
CA PRO A 72 8.06 31.33 16.82
C PRO A 72 6.58 31.74 16.80
N GLN A 73 5.91 31.58 17.95
CA GLN A 73 4.51 31.98 18.22
C GLN A 73 3.42 31.21 17.45
N MET A 74 3.65 30.89 16.17
CA MET A 74 2.76 30.11 15.32
C MET A 74 3.62 29.19 14.46
N ASN A 75 3.47 27.88 14.64
CA ASN A 75 4.24 26.92 13.86
C ASN A 75 3.71 26.82 12.41
N GLY A 76 4.47 26.17 11.53
CA GLY A 76 4.09 26.04 10.12
C GLY A 76 2.75 25.36 9.88
N ILE A 77 2.35 24.43 10.74
CA ILE A 77 1.10 23.69 10.63
C ILE A 77 -0.08 24.60 11.00
N GLU A 78 0.00 25.26 12.16
CA GLU A 78 -1.01 26.23 12.61
C GLU A 78 -1.21 27.36 11.60
N PHE A 79 -0.11 27.83 11.00
CA PHE A 79 -0.17 28.80 9.92
C PHE A 79 -0.89 28.25 8.68
N LEU A 80 -0.51 27.07 8.20
CA LEU A 80 -1.12 26.46 7.01
C LEU A 80 -2.62 26.18 7.22
N GLU A 81 -3.04 25.81 8.44
CA GLU A 81 -4.44 25.63 8.81
C GLU A 81 -5.24 26.93 8.66
N GLN A 82 -4.68 28.05 9.14
CA GLN A 82 -5.33 29.35 9.00
C GLN A 82 -5.28 29.86 7.55
N ALA A 83 -4.20 29.59 6.84
CA ALA A 83 -4.04 29.95 5.43
C ALA A 83 -5.09 29.24 4.54
N LEU A 84 -5.48 28.01 4.88
CA LEU A 84 -6.58 27.27 4.23
C LEU A 84 -7.92 27.97 4.35
N GLY A 85 -8.17 28.71 5.43
CA GLY A 85 -9.38 29.53 5.56
C GLY A 85 -9.47 30.63 4.51
N VAL A 86 -8.33 31.08 3.96
CA VAL A 86 -8.24 32.18 2.99
C VAL A 86 -8.07 31.67 1.55
N TYR A 87 -7.17 30.70 1.35
CA TYR A 87 -6.90 30.03 0.07
C TYR A 87 -6.93 28.51 0.21
N PRO A 88 -8.12 27.89 0.34
CA PRO A 88 -8.28 26.44 0.55
C PRO A 88 -7.68 25.49 -0.52
N GLY A 89 -7.11 25.99 -1.61
CA GLY A 89 -6.59 25.17 -2.71
C GLY A 89 -5.30 25.73 -3.28
N ALA A 90 -4.61 26.58 -2.52
CA ALA A 90 -3.17 26.67 -2.65
C ALA A 90 -2.57 25.34 -2.19
N ARG A 91 -1.57 24.84 -2.91
CA ARG A 91 -0.79 23.67 -2.52
C ARG A 91 0.08 24.00 -1.31
N ARG A 92 0.24 23.06 -0.40
CA ARG A 92 0.83 23.26 0.92
C ARG A 92 2.11 22.48 1.02
N VAL A 93 3.21 23.18 1.29
CA VAL A 93 4.53 22.58 1.44
C VAL A 93 5.09 22.96 2.80
N LEU A 94 5.49 21.97 3.58
CA LEU A 94 6.14 22.18 4.87
C LEU A 94 7.65 22.05 4.69
N LEU A 95 8.42 23.07 5.05
CA LEU A 95 9.88 23.00 5.12
C LEU A 95 10.24 22.48 6.51
N THR A 96 11.08 21.45 6.58
CA THR A 96 11.42 20.82 7.85
C THR A 96 12.84 20.30 7.89
N ALA A 97 13.40 20.13 9.08
CA ALA A 97 14.71 19.52 9.30
C ALA A 97 14.57 18.02 9.60
N TYR A 98 15.68 17.27 9.48
CA TYR A 98 15.76 15.81 9.63
C TYR A 98 15.21 15.24 10.96
N ALA A 99 15.01 16.08 11.98
CA ALA A 99 14.59 15.68 13.32
C ALA A 99 13.07 15.75 13.58
N ASP A 100 12.25 16.19 12.61
CA ASP A 100 10.83 16.51 12.84
C ASP A 100 9.84 15.69 11.99
N THR A 101 10.23 14.49 11.54
CA THR A 101 9.42 13.64 10.63
C THR A 101 8.04 13.26 11.19
N ASN A 102 7.88 13.20 12.52
CA ASN A 102 6.57 12.97 13.14
C ASN A 102 5.62 14.16 12.98
N ALA A 103 6.14 15.39 12.95
CA ALA A 103 5.34 16.59 12.75
C ALA A 103 4.88 16.75 11.29
N ALA A 104 5.64 16.24 10.31
CA ALA A 104 5.18 16.14 8.93
C ALA A 104 3.99 15.18 8.78
N ILE A 105 3.93 14.12 9.60
CA ILE A 105 2.79 13.19 9.65
C ILE A 105 1.57 13.87 10.27
N ASP A 106 1.74 14.65 11.34
CA ASP A 106 0.65 15.44 11.93
C ASP A 106 0.15 16.52 10.96
N ALA A 107 1.04 17.18 10.21
CA ALA A 107 0.70 18.17 9.20
C ALA A 107 -0.14 17.59 8.05
N ILE A 108 0.17 16.36 7.61
CA ILE A 108 -0.61 15.65 6.59
C ILE A 108 -2.05 15.43 7.09
N ASN A 109 -2.22 15.08 8.37
CA ASN A 109 -3.53 14.77 8.95
C ASN A 109 -4.35 16.03 9.30
N VAL A 110 -3.71 17.12 9.72
CA VAL A 110 -4.40 18.34 10.20
C VAL A 110 -4.66 19.34 9.07
N VAL A 111 -3.70 19.54 8.16
CA VAL A 111 -3.78 20.59 7.13
C VAL A 111 -3.76 20.06 5.70
N ASP A 112 -3.91 18.74 5.50
CA ASP A 112 -3.89 18.12 4.16
C ASP A 112 -2.63 18.51 3.38
N LEU A 113 -1.47 18.40 4.04
CA LEU A 113 -0.19 18.82 3.48
C LEU A 113 0.11 18.09 2.16
N ASP A 114 0.30 18.84 1.06
CA ASP A 114 0.57 18.23 -0.25
C ASP A 114 2.00 17.67 -0.35
N HIS A 115 2.97 18.28 0.35
CA HIS A 115 4.34 17.81 0.40
C HIS A 115 5.11 18.35 1.61
N TYR A 116 6.19 17.69 2.02
CA TYR A 116 7.19 18.30 2.90
C TYR A 116 8.57 18.23 2.24
N LEU A 117 9.36 19.30 2.40
CA LEU A 117 10.71 19.40 1.87
C LEU A 117 11.71 19.49 3.01
N LEU A 118 12.80 18.73 2.88
CA LEU A 118 13.87 18.74 3.85
C LEU A 118 14.84 19.89 3.58
N LYS A 119 15.17 20.63 4.64
CA LYS A 119 16.26 21.60 4.65
C LYS A 119 17.58 20.88 4.95
N PRO A 120 18.68 21.17 4.21
CA PRO A 120 18.77 22.03 3.02
C PRO A 120 18.35 21.30 1.73
N TRP A 121 17.78 22.04 0.78
CA TRP A 121 17.30 21.54 -0.52
C TRP A 121 18.33 21.70 -1.65
N ASP A 122 19.62 21.84 -1.33
CA ASP A 122 20.68 21.94 -2.34
C ASP A 122 21.08 20.54 -2.87
N PRO A 123 21.20 20.34 -4.19
CA PRO A 123 20.87 21.28 -5.27
C PRO A 123 19.35 21.40 -5.51
N PRO A 124 18.81 22.62 -5.72
CA PRO A 124 17.36 22.83 -5.87
C PRO A 124 16.78 22.16 -7.13
N GLU A 125 17.61 21.94 -8.15
CA GLU A 125 17.23 21.21 -9.38
C GLU A 125 16.81 19.75 -9.12
N GLU A 126 17.28 19.15 -8.03
CA GLU A 126 16.96 17.76 -7.68
C GLU A 126 15.90 17.67 -6.58
N LYS A 127 15.89 18.62 -5.64
CA LYS A 127 15.13 18.51 -4.39
C LYS A 127 13.96 19.48 -4.25
N LEU A 128 14.01 20.64 -4.91
CA LEU A 128 13.01 21.71 -4.78
C LEU A 128 12.12 21.82 -6.02
N TYR A 129 12.73 21.99 -7.21
CA TYR A 129 11.96 22.28 -8.43
C TYR A 129 11.07 21.12 -8.89
N PRO A 130 11.53 19.85 -8.93
CA PRO A 130 10.66 18.76 -9.39
C PRO A 130 9.37 18.64 -8.57
N VAL A 131 9.47 18.82 -7.26
CA VAL A 131 8.33 18.80 -6.34
C VAL A 131 7.38 19.95 -6.62
N LEU A 132 7.91 21.17 -6.74
CA LEU A 132 7.07 22.35 -6.99
C LEU A 132 6.46 22.33 -8.39
N ASP A 133 7.15 21.78 -9.39
CA ASP A 133 6.63 21.62 -10.74
C ASP A 133 5.43 20.67 -10.77
N ASP A 134 5.51 19.56 -10.05
CA ASP A 134 4.40 18.62 -9.88
C ASP A 134 3.21 19.29 -9.19
N LEU A 135 3.46 20.03 -8.10
CA LEU A 135 2.41 20.73 -7.36
C LEU A 135 1.75 21.85 -8.18
N LEU A 136 2.54 22.62 -8.93
CA LEU A 136 2.04 23.67 -9.81
C LEU A 136 1.27 23.10 -11.00
N THR A 137 1.70 21.96 -11.54
CA THR A 137 0.97 21.24 -12.58
C THR A 137 -0.36 20.70 -12.04
N ALA A 138 -0.34 20.11 -10.84
CA ALA A 138 -1.53 19.67 -10.13
C ALA A 138 -2.46 20.83 -9.75
N TRP A 139 -1.92 22.02 -9.47
CA TRP A 139 -2.71 23.23 -9.19
C TRP A 139 -3.34 23.82 -10.46
N ARG A 140 -2.59 23.87 -11.57
CA ARG A 140 -3.10 24.36 -12.86
C ARG A 140 -4.15 23.45 -13.48
N SER A 141 -4.05 22.15 -13.25
CA SER A 141 -5.04 21.16 -13.69
C SER A 141 -6.23 21.05 -12.76
N SER A 142 -6.14 21.61 -11.54
CA SER A 142 -7.28 21.73 -10.64
C SER A 142 -8.04 23.03 -10.91
N ASP A 143 -9.15 22.94 -11.64
CA ASP A 143 -10.22 23.93 -11.50
C ASP A 143 -10.70 23.86 -10.05
N TYR A 144 -10.64 24.97 -9.33
CA TYR A 144 -10.95 25.04 -7.90
C TYR A 144 -12.40 24.60 -7.60
N ARG A 145 -12.59 23.30 -7.47
CA ARG A 145 -13.76 22.60 -6.95
C ARG A 145 -13.33 21.84 -5.70
N PRO A 146 -14.14 21.84 -4.62
CA PRO A 146 -13.86 21.02 -3.45
C PRO A 146 -13.56 19.60 -3.91
N VAL A 147 -12.40 19.06 -3.51
CA VAL A 147 -11.97 17.72 -3.92
C VAL A 147 -13.07 16.73 -3.51
N PRO A 148 -13.71 16.04 -4.46
CA PRO A 148 -14.60 14.95 -4.13
C PRO A 148 -13.71 13.78 -3.71
N ALA A 149 -13.33 13.71 -2.43
CA ALA A 149 -12.68 12.53 -1.89
C ALA A 149 -13.73 11.43 -1.71
N THR A 150 -13.33 10.18 -1.96
CA THR A 150 -14.16 9.02 -1.59
C THR A 150 -14.45 9.10 -0.10
N LYS A 151 -15.70 9.05 0.33
CA LYS A 151 -16.07 9.01 1.75
C LYS A 151 -16.49 7.60 2.09
N VAL A 152 -15.97 7.06 3.18
CA VAL A 152 -16.36 5.76 3.71
C VAL A 152 -16.96 6.00 5.08
N VAL A 153 -18.26 5.71 5.21
CA VAL A 153 -18.94 5.66 6.49
C VAL A 153 -19.06 4.21 6.91
N GLY A 154 -18.57 3.85 8.08
CA GLY A 154 -18.62 2.47 8.54
C GLY A 154 -18.44 2.33 10.03
N HIS A 155 -18.40 1.10 10.49
CA HIS A 155 -18.22 0.78 11.89
C HIS A 155 -16.89 0.06 12.10
N ARG A 156 -16.16 0.40 13.17
CA ARG A 156 -14.80 -0.14 13.43
C ARG A 156 -14.75 -1.67 13.58
N TRP A 157 -15.86 -2.27 14.02
CA TRP A 157 -15.99 -3.72 14.18
C TRP A 157 -16.63 -4.42 12.98
N SER A 158 -16.89 -3.70 11.89
CA SER A 158 -17.39 -4.30 10.66
C SER A 158 -16.22 -4.81 9.81
N ALA A 159 -16.17 -6.14 9.62
CA ALA A 159 -15.18 -6.77 8.72
C ALA A 159 -15.22 -6.17 7.31
N ARG A 160 -16.42 -5.86 6.81
CA ARG A 160 -16.58 -5.26 5.49
C ARG A 160 -16.07 -3.82 5.44
N SER A 161 -16.20 -3.07 6.54
CA SER A 161 -15.62 -1.72 6.66
C SER A 161 -14.10 -1.75 6.67
N SER A 162 -13.50 -2.67 7.43
CA SER A 162 -12.05 -2.90 7.43
C SER A 162 -11.55 -3.28 6.03
N TYR A 163 -12.22 -4.22 5.36
CA TYR A 163 -11.87 -4.61 3.99
C TYR A 163 -11.88 -3.43 3.01
N VAL A 164 -12.95 -2.62 2.98
CA VAL A 164 -13.06 -1.48 2.04
C VAL A 164 -11.96 -0.45 2.30
N ARG A 165 -11.70 -0.12 3.57
CA ARG A 165 -10.60 0.77 3.97
C ARG A 165 -9.25 0.25 3.49
N GLU A 166 -8.97 -1.04 3.74
CA GLU A 166 -7.73 -1.67 3.32
C GLU A 166 -7.61 -1.68 1.78
N PHE A 167 -8.68 -2.01 1.07
CA PHE A 167 -8.72 -2.03 -0.40
C PHE A 167 -8.39 -0.65 -0.99
N LEU A 168 -9.02 0.41 -0.50
CA LEU A 168 -8.78 1.78 -0.97
C LEU A 168 -7.37 2.24 -0.62
N ALA A 169 -6.91 2.00 0.62
CA ALA A 169 -5.57 2.36 1.06
C ALA A 169 -4.49 1.67 0.21
N ARG A 170 -4.61 0.36 0.00
CA ARG A 170 -3.62 -0.42 -0.76
C ARG A 170 -3.62 -0.10 -2.25
N ASN A 171 -4.75 0.34 -2.81
CA ASN A 171 -4.83 0.84 -4.18
C ASN A 171 -4.54 2.34 -4.32
N GLN A 172 -4.13 3.00 -3.22
CA GLN A 172 -3.83 4.43 -3.17
C GLN A 172 -4.99 5.32 -3.65
N VAL A 173 -6.21 4.87 -3.42
CA VAL A 173 -7.41 5.67 -3.65
C VAL A 173 -7.60 6.55 -2.42
N PRO A 174 -7.49 7.88 -2.53
CA PRO A 174 -7.69 8.76 -1.39
C PRO A 174 -9.12 8.63 -0.87
N TYR A 175 -9.26 8.46 0.45
CA TYR A 175 -10.57 8.40 1.08
C TYR A 175 -10.58 9.06 2.46
N ARG A 176 -11.77 9.47 2.91
CA ARG A 176 -12.03 9.92 4.27
C ARG A 176 -12.89 8.90 4.99
N TRP A 177 -12.46 8.51 6.18
CA TRP A 177 -13.19 7.60 7.05
C TRP A 177 -14.04 8.38 8.04
N TYR A 178 -15.30 7.95 8.19
CA TYR A 178 -16.22 8.46 9.19
C TYR A 178 -16.81 7.28 9.96
N SER A 179 -16.74 7.33 11.29
CA SER A 179 -17.48 6.37 12.09
C SER A 179 -18.99 6.59 11.92
N SER A 180 -19.76 5.52 11.75
CA SER A 180 -21.22 5.56 11.74
C SER A 180 -21.80 6.16 13.01
N ASP A 181 -21.06 6.09 14.12
CA ASP A 181 -21.51 6.56 15.43
C ASP A 181 -21.22 8.04 15.65
N GLU A 182 -20.41 8.66 14.80
CA GLU A 182 -20.05 10.07 14.88
C GLU A 182 -21.09 10.97 14.19
N PRO A 183 -21.24 12.24 14.62
CA PRO A 183 -22.25 13.14 14.06
C PRO A 183 -22.17 13.31 12.55
N GLU A 184 -20.96 13.39 11.99
CA GLU A 184 -20.78 13.55 10.54
C GLU A 184 -21.07 12.26 9.77
N GLY A 185 -20.73 11.10 10.32
CA GLY A 185 -21.10 9.80 9.74
C GLY A 185 -22.62 9.62 9.67
N ARG A 186 -23.36 9.97 10.74
CA ARG A 186 -24.83 9.93 10.76
C ARG A 186 -25.45 10.86 9.70
N ARG A 187 -24.94 12.08 9.55
CA ARG A 187 -25.39 13.01 8.51
C ARG A 187 -25.18 12.45 7.10
N LEU A 188 -24.05 11.80 6.85
CA LEU A 188 -23.77 11.18 5.56
C LEU A 188 -24.70 9.98 5.28
N LEU A 189 -25.02 9.18 6.31
CA LEU A 189 -26.02 8.10 6.19
C LEU A 189 -27.41 8.64 5.87
N GLU A 190 -27.88 9.65 6.61
CA GLU A 190 -29.16 10.31 6.37
C GLU A 190 -29.24 10.91 4.96
N ALA A 191 -28.19 11.63 4.53
CA ALA A 191 -28.11 12.21 3.19
C ALA A 191 -28.12 11.16 2.07
N ALA A 192 -27.60 9.97 2.35
CA ALA A 192 -27.61 8.83 1.44
C ALA A 192 -28.90 7.99 1.52
N GLY A 193 -29.84 8.32 2.42
CA GLY A 193 -31.04 7.53 2.66
C GLY A 193 -30.77 6.15 3.27
N ALA A 194 -29.64 5.98 3.96
CA ALA A 194 -29.24 4.74 4.61
C ALA A 194 -29.53 4.80 6.12
N ASP A 195 -29.98 3.69 6.68
CA ASP A 195 -30.33 3.55 8.11
C ASP A 195 -29.14 3.13 9.00
N GLY A 196 -27.95 2.94 8.40
CA GLY A 196 -26.74 2.51 9.10
C GLY A 196 -26.71 1.02 9.48
N GLN A 197 -27.71 0.22 9.08
CA GLN A 197 -27.72 -1.22 9.36
C GLN A 197 -26.79 -2.01 8.43
N ARG A 198 -26.57 -1.49 7.22
CA ARG A 198 -25.70 -2.07 6.19
C ARG A 198 -24.49 -1.18 5.96
N LEU A 199 -23.32 -1.64 6.38
CA LEU A 199 -22.07 -0.87 6.36
C LEU A 199 -20.91 -1.71 5.84
N PRO A 200 -19.97 -1.11 5.09
CA PRO A 200 -19.76 0.33 4.94
C PRO A 200 -20.61 0.95 3.82
N LEU A 201 -20.91 2.24 3.96
CA LEU A 201 -21.40 3.09 2.90
C LEU A 201 -20.24 3.85 2.28
N VAL A 202 -20.10 3.78 0.95
CA VAL A 202 -19.05 4.47 0.20
C VAL A 202 -19.68 5.53 -0.70
N VAL A 203 -19.29 6.79 -0.55
CA VAL A 203 -19.64 7.87 -1.46
C VAL A 203 -18.44 8.15 -2.36
N THR A 204 -18.58 7.86 -3.64
CA THR A 204 -17.53 8.09 -4.64
C THR A 204 -17.26 9.58 -4.86
N PRO A 205 -16.15 9.95 -5.50
CA PRO A 205 -15.91 11.32 -5.96
C PRO A 205 -17.05 11.88 -6.82
N GLY A 206 -17.73 11.03 -7.60
CA GLY A 206 -18.88 11.42 -8.42
C GLY A 206 -20.18 11.65 -7.64
N GLY A 207 -20.20 11.39 -6.33
CA GLY A 207 -21.40 11.45 -5.49
C GLY A 207 -22.26 10.18 -5.52
N THR A 208 -21.86 9.15 -6.28
CA THR A 208 -22.53 7.83 -6.26
C THR A 208 -22.36 7.20 -4.90
N VAL A 209 -23.47 6.71 -4.34
CA VAL A 209 -23.52 5.97 -3.07
C VAL A 209 -23.50 4.48 -3.36
N LEU A 210 -22.59 3.75 -2.70
CA LEU A 210 -22.49 2.30 -2.72
C LEU A 210 -22.69 1.77 -1.30
N VAL A 211 -23.51 0.73 -1.14
CA VAL A 211 -23.80 0.11 0.17
C VAL A 211 -23.22 -1.29 0.19
N GLU A 212 -22.25 -1.52 1.06
CA GLU A 212 -21.47 -2.76 1.16
C GLU A 212 -20.88 -3.22 -0.19
N PRO A 213 -20.25 -2.32 -0.99
CA PRO A 213 -19.82 -2.69 -2.33
C PRO A 213 -18.85 -3.86 -2.28
N ASP A 214 -18.93 -4.74 -3.27
CA ASP A 214 -17.90 -5.76 -3.49
C ASP A 214 -16.62 -5.13 -4.09
N ALA A 215 -15.56 -5.93 -4.26
CA ALA A 215 -14.29 -5.38 -4.73
C ALA A 215 -14.34 -4.91 -6.20
N PRO A 216 -14.91 -5.68 -7.16
CA PRO A 216 -15.06 -5.21 -8.54
C PRO A 216 -15.93 -3.95 -8.67
N GLU A 217 -17.05 -3.87 -7.95
CA GLU A 217 -17.94 -2.71 -7.95
C GLU A 217 -17.22 -1.48 -7.40
N LEU A 218 -16.54 -1.63 -6.25
CA LEU A 218 -15.78 -0.54 -5.64
C LEU A 218 -14.66 -0.05 -6.58
N ALA A 219 -13.90 -0.99 -7.16
CA ALA A 219 -12.79 -0.70 -8.06
C ALA A 219 -13.23 0.11 -9.28
N ALA A 220 -14.32 -0.30 -9.95
CA ALA A 220 -14.85 0.39 -11.12
C ALA A 220 -15.27 1.83 -10.80
N HIS A 221 -15.87 2.05 -9.63
CA HIS A 221 -16.36 3.37 -9.21
C HIS A 221 -15.28 4.33 -8.70
N VAL A 222 -14.11 3.82 -8.34
CA VAL A 222 -12.96 4.63 -7.90
C VAL A 222 -11.88 4.77 -8.98
N GLY A 223 -12.19 4.37 -10.23
CA GLY A 223 -11.32 4.58 -11.39
C GLY A 223 -10.20 3.56 -11.53
N LEU A 224 -10.33 2.39 -10.91
CA LEU A 224 -9.42 1.27 -11.12
C LEU A 224 -9.90 0.42 -12.31
N ALA A 225 -8.98 0.04 -13.18
CA ALA A 225 -9.30 -0.84 -14.31
C ALA A 225 -9.62 -2.25 -13.79
N THR A 226 -10.81 -2.74 -14.13
CA THR A 226 -11.28 -4.09 -13.78
C THR A 226 -11.50 -4.96 -15.01
N THR A 227 -11.66 -4.39 -16.19
CA THR A 227 -12.03 -5.13 -17.40
C THR A 227 -10.87 -5.12 -18.38
N PRO A 228 -10.46 -6.28 -18.93
CA PRO A 228 -9.42 -6.34 -19.95
C PRO A 228 -9.83 -5.54 -21.20
N THR A 229 -8.88 -4.81 -21.77
CA THR A 229 -9.08 -4.13 -23.07
C THR A 229 -8.97 -5.07 -24.27
N ALA A 230 -8.57 -6.31 -24.06
CA ALA A 230 -8.34 -7.31 -25.09
C ALA A 230 -8.76 -8.71 -24.65
N ASP A 231 -9.12 -9.56 -25.60
CA ASP A 231 -9.34 -10.98 -25.34
C ASP A 231 -8.04 -11.81 -25.45
N PHE A 232 -6.98 -11.23 -26.03
CA PHE A 232 -5.70 -11.90 -26.28
C PHE A 232 -4.49 -11.01 -25.97
N TYR A 233 -3.50 -11.57 -25.29
CA TYR A 233 -2.24 -10.94 -24.87
C TYR A 233 -1.03 -11.78 -25.25
N ASP A 234 0.14 -11.16 -25.39
CA ASP A 234 1.38 -11.93 -25.54
C ASP A 234 1.78 -12.53 -24.18
N LEU A 235 1.55 -11.77 -23.10
CA LEU A 235 1.87 -12.15 -21.73
C LEU A 235 0.76 -11.76 -20.74
N VAL A 236 0.30 -12.74 -19.97
CA VAL A 236 -0.52 -12.51 -18.77
C VAL A 236 0.33 -12.75 -17.51
N VAL A 237 0.38 -11.77 -16.62
CA VAL A 237 1.05 -11.87 -15.31
C VAL A 237 -0.02 -11.97 -14.23
N ILE A 238 -0.01 -13.03 -13.43
CA ILE A 238 -1.01 -13.27 -12.38
C ILE A 238 -0.40 -12.95 -11.02
N GLY A 239 -0.84 -11.87 -10.39
CA GLY A 239 -0.38 -11.38 -9.10
C GLY A 239 0.42 -10.08 -9.20
N GLY A 240 0.00 -9.07 -8.45
CA GLY A 240 0.55 -7.71 -8.43
C GLY A 240 1.64 -7.46 -7.40
N GLY A 241 2.30 -8.50 -6.88
CA GLY A 241 3.45 -8.36 -5.97
C GLY A 241 4.73 -7.90 -6.68
N PRO A 242 5.88 -7.80 -5.99
CA PRO A 242 7.15 -7.37 -6.58
C PRO A 242 7.57 -8.20 -7.81
N ALA A 243 7.36 -9.52 -7.79
CA ALA A 243 7.65 -10.38 -8.93
C ALA A 243 6.78 -10.04 -10.15
N GLY A 244 5.47 -9.91 -9.95
CA GLY A 244 4.56 -9.59 -11.04
C GLY A 244 4.76 -8.17 -11.58
N LEU A 245 4.99 -7.19 -10.71
CA LEU A 245 5.34 -5.82 -11.12
C LEU A 245 6.66 -5.78 -11.90
N GLY A 246 7.67 -6.56 -11.49
CA GLY A 246 8.90 -6.74 -12.26
C GLY A 246 8.64 -7.33 -13.64
N ALA A 247 7.84 -8.40 -13.72
CA ALA A 247 7.45 -9.01 -14.99
C ALA A 247 6.64 -8.06 -15.88
N ALA A 248 5.72 -7.27 -15.32
CA ALA A 248 4.91 -6.33 -16.07
C ALA A 248 5.76 -5.17 -16.65
N VAL A 249 6.71 -4.64 -15.87
CA VAL A 249 7.65 -3.62 -16.36
C VAL A 249 8.46 -4.17 -17.52
N TYR A 250 9.10 -5.33 -17.35
CA TYR A 250 9.97 -5.89 -18.38
C TYR A 250 9.18 -6.32 -19.61
N GLY A 251 8.07 -7.05 -19.45
CA GLY A 251 7.23 -7.52 -20.55
C GLY A 251 6.75 -6.37 -21.43
N ALA A 252 6.20 -5.32 -20.83
CA ALA A 252 5.76 -4.15 -21.59
C ALA A 252 6.93 -3.37 -22.21
N SER A 253 8.05 -3.21 -21.49
CA SER A 253 9.21 -2.48 -22.01
C SER A 253 9.91 -3.19 -23.17
N GLU A 254 9.80 -4.52 -23.25
CA GLU A 254 10.37 -5.36 -24.30
C GLU A 254 9.37 -5.60 -25.46
N GLY A 255 8.22 -4.93 -25.43
CA GLY A 255 7.26 -4.87 -26.54
C GLY A 255 6.15 -5.93 -26.52
N LEU A 256 6.04 -6.72 -25.45
CA LEU A 256 4.93 -7.67 -25.29
C LEU A 256 3.66 -6.94 -24.87
N ARG A 257 2.54 -7.24 -25.52
CA ARG A 257 1.21 -6.85 -25.05
C ARG A 257 0.93 -7.55 -23.72
N THR A 258 1.18 -6.83 -22.63
CA THR A 258 1.21 -7.40 -21.28
C THR A 258 0.02 -6.94 -20.46
N VAL A 259 -0.66 -7.87 -19.79
CA VAL A 259 -1.64 -7.59 -18.74
C VAL A 259 -1.22 -8.20 -17.42
N LEU A 260 -1.25 -7.40 -16.36
CA LEU A 260 -1.11 -7.85 -14.98
C LEU A 260 -2.49 -7.95 -14.34
N VAL A 261 -2.82 -9.10 -13.78
CA VAL A 261 -4.09 -9.36 -13.10
C VAL A 261 -3.84 -9.47 -11.60
N GLU A 262 -4.46 -8.60 -10.82
CA GLU A 262 -4.36 -8.55 -9.37
C GLU A 262 -5.73 -8.62 -8.71
N ARG A 263 -5.87 -9.55 -7.76
CA ARG A 263 -7.13 -9.85 -7.07
C ARG A 263 -7.60 -8.79 -6.09
N SER A 264 -6.68 -7.97 -5.57
CA SER A 264 -6.97 -7.00 -4.51
C SER A 264 -6.27 -5.68 -4.78
N ALA A 265 -4.95 -5.64 -4.66
CA ALA A 265 -4.18 -4.42 -4.78
C ALA A 265 -2.72 -4.73 -5.10
N THR A 266 -2.12 -3.88 -5.93
CA THR A 266 -0.70 -3.98 -6.26
C THR A 266 0.18 -3.83 -5.03
N GLY A 267 1.33 -4.50 -5.06
CA GLY A 267 2.37 -4.49 -4.03
C GLY A 267 2.45 -5.78 -3.21
N GLY A 268 1.41 -6.62 -3.22
CA GLY A 268 1.39 -7.89 -2.49
C GLY A 268 1.74 -7.71 -1.00
N GLN A 269 2.38 -8.71 -0.39
CA GLN A 269 2.84 -8.60 1.01
C GLN A 269 3.92 -7.52 1.20
N ALA A 270 4.81 -7.36 0.21
CA ALA A 270 5.88 -6.36 0.31
C ALA A 270 5.33 -4.94 0.42
N GLY A 271 4.21 -4.64 -0.25
CA GLY A 271 3.51 -3.35 -0.19
C GLY A 271 3.08 -2.93 1.22
N GLN A 272 2.89 -3.89 2.13
CA GLN A 272 2.50 -3.63 3.52
C GLN A 272 3.69 -3.39 4.45
N SER A 273 4.92 -3.55 3.95
CA SER A 273 6.12 -3.30 4.75
C SER A 273 6.29 -1.80 5.01
N SER A 274 6.41 -1.43 6.29
CA SER A 274 6.66 -0.04 6.70
C SER A 274 8.01 0.47 6.20
N ARG A 275 9.03 -0.39 6.18
CA ARG A 275 10.37 -0.07 5.69
C ARG A 275 11.12 -1.31 5.20
N ILE A 276 11.71 -1.20 4.01
CA ILE A 276 12.59 -2.18 3.39
C ILE A 276 13.98 -1.55 3.31
N GLU A 277 14.91 -2.04 4.13
CA GLU A 277 16.29 -1.51 4.20
C GLU A 277 17.28 -2.29 3.33
N ASN A 278 16.90 -3.49 2.88
CA ASN A 278 17.77 -4.41 2.15
C ASN A 278 17.48 -4.46 0.64
N TYR A 279 16.89 -3.40 0.08
CA TYR A 279 16.67 -3.26 -1.36
C TYR A 279 17.71 -2.31 -1.95
N LEU A 280 18.56 -2.84 -2.84
CA LEU A 280 19.66 -2.08 -3.45
C LEU A 280 19.14 -0.86 -4.21
N GLY A 281 19.79 0.28 -4.02
CA GLY A 281 19.41 1.57 -4.62
C GLY A 281 18.66 2.52 -3.68
N PHE A 282 18.31 2.08 -2.46
CA PHE A 282 17.69 2.92 -1.44
C PHE A 282 18.56 2.94 -0.17
N PRO A 283 19.56 3.84 -0.07
CA PRO A 283 20.50 3.87 1.05
C PRO A 283 19.81 4.10 2.40
N ASP A 284 18.72 4.88 2.42
CA ASP A 284 17.90 5.14 3.61
C ASP A 284 16.70 4.20 3.75
N GLY A 285 16.68 3.11 2.95
CA GLY A 285 15.52 2.24 2.80
C GLY A 285 14.34 2.90 2.07
N VAL A 286 13.30 2.10 1.80
CA VAL A 286 12.08 2.54 1.12
C VAL A 286 10.88 1.83 1.73
N SER A 287 9.72 2.50 1.84
CA SER A 287 8.51 1.78 2.25
C SER A 287 8.05 0.82 1.14
N GLY A 288 7.40 -0.27 1.54
CA GLY A 288 6.81 -1.23 0.61
C GLY A 288 5.84 -0.59 -0.37
N GLY A 289 4.96 0.28 0.14
CA GLY A 289 3.99 1.03 -0.66
C GLY A 289 4.66 1.93 -1.70
N GLN A 290 5.70 2.69 -1.33
CA GLN A 290 6.44 3.53 -2.27
C GLN A 290 7.14 2.72 -3.37
N LEU A 291 7.79 1.62 -2.99
CA LEU A 291 8.50 0.77 -3.95
C LEU A 291 7.55 0.21 -5.01
N THR A 292 6.42 -0.32 -4.55
CA THR A 292 5.45 -1.02 -5.42
C THR A 292 4.63 -0.05 -6.27
N GLU A 293 4.33 1.14 -5.77
CA GLU A 293 3.69 2.20 -6.55
C GLU A 293 4.58 2.72 -7.67
N ARG A 294 5.87 2.96 -7.37
CA ARG A 294 6.83 3.36 -8.41
C ARG A 294 6.92 2.32 -9.52
N ALA A 295 6.93 1.04 -9.16
CA ALA A 295 6.92 -0.05 -10.13
C ALA A 295 5.60 -0.12 -10.93
N ARG A 296 4.44 0.08 -10.27
CA ARG A 296 3.12 0.16 -10.94
C ARG A 296 3.08 1.28 -11.98
N ARG A 297 3.52 2.49 -11.62
CA ARG A 297 3.60 3.63 -12.53
C ARG A 297 4.55 3.36 -13.70
N GLN A 298 5.68 2.72 -13.42
CA GLN A 298 6.65 2.35 -14.45
C GLN A 298 6.05 1.35 -15.45
N ALA A 299 5.36 0.30 -14.97
CA ALA A 299 4.68 -0.68 -15.82
C ALA A 299 3.63 -0.01 -16.71
N GLY A 300 2.77 0.83 -16.12
CA GLY A 300 1.76 1.59 -16.88
C GLY A 300 2.35 2.54 -17.92
N ARG A 301 3.48 3.20 -17.60
CA ARG A 301 4.21 4.07 -18.55
C ARG A 301 4.70 3.30 -19.78
N PHE A 302 5.10 2.04 -19.62
CA PHE A 302 5.51 1.17 -20.73
C PHE A 302 4.32 0.54 -21.48
N GLY A 303 3.09 0.73 -21.01
CA GLY A 303 1.88 0.22 -21.65
C GLY A 303 1.40 -1.12 -21.09
N ALA A 304 1.91 -1.58 -19.94
CA ALA A 304 1.31 -2.72 -19.25
C ALA A 304 -0.10 -2.35 -18.77
N GLU A 305 -1.08 -3.19 -19.11
CA GLU A 305 -2.42 -3.09 -18.56
C GLU A 305 -2.43 -3.70 -17.14
N ILE A 306 -3.10 -3.06 -16.18
CA ILE A 306 -3.18 -3.54 -14.80
C ILE A 306 -4.64 -3.66 -14.38
N LEU A 307 -5.13 -4.90 -14.32
CA LEU A 307 -6.45 -5.24 -13.83
C LEU A 307 -6.40 -5.42 -12.32
N THR A 308 -7.27 -4.71 -11.61
CA THR A 308 -7.40 -4.76 -10.15
C THR A 308 -8.76 -5.35 -9.78
N ALA A 309 -8.86 -5.93 -8.58
CA ALA A 309 -10.07 -6.61 -8.11
C ALA A 309 -10.52 -7.76 -9.03
N ARG A 310 -9.56 -8.43 -9.67
CA ARG A 310 -9.80 -9.58 -10.55
C ARG A 310 -9.09 -10.82 -10.06
N GLU A 311 -9.89 -11.83 -9.72
CA GLU A 311 -9.39 -13.11 -9.24
C GLU A 311 -9.33 -14.10 -10.38
N VAL A 312 -8.16 -14.71 -10.56
CA VAL A 312 -7.97 -15.85 -11.45
C VAL A 312 -8.30 -17.13 -10.69
N THR A 313 -9.13 -17.97 -11.29
CA THR A 313 -9.62 -19.22 -10.71
C THR A 313 -9.27 -20.46 -11.53
N GLY A 314 -8.75 -20.29 -12.75
CA GLY A 314 -8.37 -21.40 -13.61
C GLY A 314 -7.32 -21.02 -14.64
N LEU A 315 -6.50 -22.00 -14.99
CA LEU A 315 -5.53 -21.94 -16.08
C LEU A 315 -5.74 -23.18 -16.96
N GLU A 316 -5.98 -22.99 -18.25
CA GLU A 316 -6.20 -24.06 -19.20
C GLU A 316 -5.24 -23.96 -20.38
N VAL A 317 -4.83 -25.14 -20.87
CA VAL A 317 -4.02 -25.26 -22.09
C VAL A 317 -4.97 -25.50 -23.26
N ASN A 318 -4.98 -24.60 -24.24
CA ASN A 318 -5.79 -24.75 -25.45
C ASN A 318 -4.90 -24.57 -26.69
N GLY A 319 -4.28 -25.67 -27.13
CA GLY A 319 -3.26 -25.65 -28.17
C GLY A 319 -2.08 -24.76 -27.79
N ALA A 320 -1.75 -23.79 -28.64
CA ALA A 320 -0.69 -22.82 -28.39
C ALA A 320 -1.09 -21.73 -27.37
N ALA A 321 -2.38 -21.58 -27.05
CA ALA A 321 -2.85 -20.57 -26.13
C ALA A 321 -2.90 -21.09 -24.68
N ARG A 322 -2.72 -20.18 -23.73
CA ARG A 322 -2.95 -20.35 -22.30
C ARG A 322 -4.16 -19.50 -21.92
N VAL A 323 -5.24 -20.16 -21.51
CA VAL A 323 -6.51 -19.49 -21.17
C VAL A 323 -6.58 -19.29 -19.67
N VAL A 324 -6.73 -18.04 -19.24
CA VAL A 324 -6.83 -17.63 -17.85
C VAL A 324 -8.29 -17.30 -17.55
N ARG A 325 -8.91 -18.05 -16.63
CA ARG A 325 -10.31 -17.87 -16.22
C ARG A 325 -10.42 -17.00 -14.99
N PHE A 326 -11.38 -16.10 -15.00
CA PHE A 326 -11.72 -15.24 -13.87
C PHE A 326 -12.90 -15.80 -13.08
N SER A 327 -13.03 -15.37 -11.82
CA SER A 327 -14.09 -15.81 -10.91
C SER A 327 -15.52 -15.46 -11.36
N ASP A 328 -15.69 -14.50 -12.27
CA ASP A 328 -16.99 -14.14 -12.87
C ASP A 328 -17.35 -14.98 -14.11
N GLY A 329 -16.51 -15.97 -14.46
CA GLY A 329 -16.69 -16.86 -15.61
C GLY A 329 -16.15 -16.31 -16.93
N SER A 330 -15.71 -15.04 -16.98
CA SER A 330 -15.00 -14.50 -18.13
C SER A 330 -13.56 -15.03 -18.20
N ALA A 331 -12.89 -14.85 -19.34
CA ALA A 331 -11.54 -15.36 -19.56
C ALA A 331 -10.77 -14.50 -20.55
N VAL A 332 -9.44 -14.55 -20.46
CA VAL A 332 -8.52 -14.02 -21.46
C VAL A 332 -7.56 -15.12 -21.92
N ALA A 333 -7.08 -15.02 -23.15
CA ALA A 333 -6.07 -15.92 -23.68
C ALA A 333 -4.71 -15.22 -23.79
N ALA A 334 -3.62 -15.98 -23.66
CA ALA A 334 -2.28 -15.49 -23.90
C ALA A 334 -1.37 -16.52 -24.55
N GLN A 335 -0.28 -16.06 -25.17
CA GLN A 335 0.79 -16.95 -25.60
C GLN A 335 1.56 -17.50 -24.38
N SER A 336 1.76 -16.68 -23.36
CA SER A 336 2.51 -17.04 -22.16
C SER A 336 1.87 -16.50 -20.88
N VAL A 337 2.11 -17.20 -19.77
CA VAL A 337 1.61 -16.83 -18.43
C VAL A 337 2.76 -16.83 -17.42
N ILE A 338 2.83 -15.78 -16.59
CA ILE A 338 3.71 -15.75 -15.40
C ILE A 338 2.84 -15.80 -14.14
N LEU A 339 3.00 -16.86 -13.35
CA LEU A 339 2.41 -17.05 -12.03
C LEU A 339 3.26 -16.32 -10.98
N ALA A 340 2.78 -15.17 -10.51
CA ALA A 340 3.41 -14.34 -9.50
C ALA A 340 2.49 -14.13 -8.27
N THR A 341 1.71 -15.16 -7.92
CA THR A 341 0.65 -15.10 -6.89
C THR A 341 1.18 -14.96 -5.45
N GLY A 342 2.49 -15.13 -5.26
CA GLY A 342 3.16 -14.97 -3.97
C GLY A 342 2.61 -15.90 -2.88
N VAL A 343 2.55 -15.38 -1.66
CA VAL A 343 2.07 -16.09 -0.46
C VAL A 343 1.11 -15.22 0.34
N THR A 344 0.25 -15.87 1.12
CA THR A 344 -0.65 -15.24 2.10
C THR A 344 -0.27 -15.69 3.51
N TYR A 345 -0.64 -14.92 4.53
CA TYR A 345 -0.41 -15.32 5.92
C TYR A 345 -1.21 -16.58 6.27
N ARG A 346 -0.58 -17.48 7.03
CA ARG A 346 -1.24 -18.68 7.54
C ARG A 346 -2.32 -18.27 8.53
N GLN A 347 -3.50 -18.87 8.36
CA GLN A 347 -4.62 -18.73 9.29
C GLN A 347 -4.30 -19.45 10.60
N LEU A 348 -4.69 -18.85 11.72
CA LEU A 348 -4.54 -19.44 13.04
C LEU A 348 -5.68 -20.43 13.27
N ARG A 349 -5.35 -21.72 13.31
CA ARG A 349 -6.33 -22.79 13.51
C ARG A 349 -6.77 -22.86 14.98
N ALA A 350 -7.56 -21.90 15.41
CA ALA A 350 -8.18 -21.83 16.73
C ALA A 350 -9.67 -21.42 16.58
N PRO A 351 -10.60 -22.06 17.31
CA PRO A 351 -12.02 -21.70 17.26
C PRO A 351 -12.24 -20.19 17.43
N GLY A 352 -13.17 -19.64 16.65
CA GLY A 352 -13.55 -18.22 16.65
C GLY A 352 -12.61 -17.27 15.89
N CYS A 353 -11.38 -17.67 15.56
CA CYS A 353 -10.43 -16.78 14.86
C CYS A 353 -10.93 -16.43 13.44
N ASP A 354 -11.46 -17.40 12.70
CA ASP A 354 -11.97 -17.18 11.34
C ASP A 354 -13.19 -16.25 11.35
N ASP A 355 -14.13 -16.48 12.29
CA ASP A 355 -15.37 -15.70 12.42
C ASP A 355 -15.12 -14.23 12.81
N LEU A 356 -14.05 -13.97 13.55
CA LEU A 356 -13.66 -12.65 14.06
C LEU A 356 -12.62 -11.95 13.18
N THR A 357 -12.29 -12.52 12.02
CA THR A 357 -11.37 -11.90 11.06
C THR A 357 -11.91 -10.57 10.55
N GLY A 358 -11.10 -9.50 10.66
CA GLY A 358 -11.50 -8.12 10.35
C GLY A 358 -12.38 -7.48 11.42
N ARG A 359 -12.64 -8.17 12.54
CA ARG A 359 -13.47 -7.72 13.67
C ARG A 359 -12.70 -7.83 15.00
N GLY A 360 -11.42 -7.48 14.98
CA GLY A 360 -10.51 -7.65 16.12
C GLY A 360 -9.41 -8.69 15.87
N VAL A 361 -9.58 -9.62 14.92
CA VAL A 361 -8.51 -10.54 14.47
C VAL A 361 -7.99 -10.13 13.09
N TYR A 362 -6.68 -9.92 12.97
CA TYR A 362 -6.05 -9.43 11.73
C TYR A 362 -4.81 -10.25 11.37
N TYR A 363 -4.57 -10.42 10.06
CA TYR A 363 -3.43 -11.18 9.54
C TYR A 363 -2.53 -10.27 8.70
N GLY A 364 -1.31 -10.03 9.18
CA GLY A 364 -0.31 -9.21 8.46
C GLY A 364 -0.58 -7.71 8.36
N SER A 365 -1.81 -7.27 8.63
CA SER A 365 -2.26 -5.89 8.47
C SER A 365 -2.25 -5.15 9.82
N SER A 366 -1.20 -4.38 10.11
CA SER A 366 -1.14 -3.51 11.29
C SER A 366 -1.30 -2.03 10.98
N LEU A 367 -0.98 -1.59 9.75
CA LEU A 367 -0.93 -0.17 9.39
C LEU A 367 -2.33 0.47 9.31
N THR A 368 -3.30 -0.20 8.67
CA THR A 368 -4.65 0.35 8.48
C THR A 368 -5.40 0.51 9.80
N GLU A 369 -5.18 -0.41 10.74
CA GLU A 369 -5.91 -0.45 12.02
C GLU A 369 -5.15 0.22 13.18
N ALA A 370 -3.91 0.69 12.96
CA ALA A 370 -3.09 1.30 13.99
C ALA A 370 -3.75 2.51 14.68
N SER A 371 -4.49 3.32 13.91
CA SER A 371 -5.26 4.44 14.47
C SER A 371 -6.37 3.98 15.41
N SER A 372 -7.01 2.85 15.11
CA SER A 372 -8.05 2.24 15.95
C SER A 372 -7.49 1.50 17.17
N CYS A 373 -6.19 1.21 17.19
CA CYS A 373 -5.50 0.61 18.33
C CYS A 373 -4.97 1.65 19.35
N GLN A 374 -5.16 2.95 19.11
CA GLN A 374 -4.63 3.99 19.99
C GLN A 374 -5.27 3.92 21.38
N GLY A 375 -4.45 3.79 22.42
CA GLY A 375 -4.92 3.65 23.81
C GLY A 375 -5.52 2.29 24.16
N GLU A 376 -5.48 1.31 23.24
CA GLU A 376 -6.03 -0.02 23.45
C GLU A 376 -4.94 -1.04 23.80
N ASP A 377 -5.34 -2.18 24.39
CA ASP A 377 -4.47 -3.33 24.64
C ASP A 377 -4.43 -4.25 23.40
N VAL A 378 -3.22 -4.58 22.93
CA VAL A 378 -3.00 -5.28 21.66
C VAL A 378 -2.26 -6.60 21.86
N TYR A 379 -2.72 -7.68 21.21
CA TYR A 379 -2.06 -8.98 21.19
C TYR A 379 -1.43 -9.25 19.82
N ILE A 380 -0.23 -9.83 19.82
CA ILE A 380 0.49 -10.22 18.60
C ILE A 380 0.90 -11.68 18.71
N VAL A 381 0.47 -12.52 17.77
CA VAL A 381 0.83 -13.94 17.71
C VAL A 381 1.98 -14.15 16.74
N GLY A 382 3.17 -14.50 17.24
CA GLY A 382 4.34 -14.79 16.40
C GLY A 382 5.67 -14.46 17.07
N GLY A 383 6.72 -15.22 16.71
CA GLY A 383 8.07 -15.11 17.30
C GLY A 383 9.19 -14.72 16.34
N ALA A 384 8.86 -14.25 15.13
CA ALA A 384 9.82 -13.92 14.08
C ALA A 384 9.83 -12.42 13.76
N ASN A 385 10.72 -11.99 12.85
CA ASN A 385 10.95 -10.57 12.55
C ASN A 385 9.69 -9.77 12.25
N SER A 386 8.75 -10.30 11.45
CA SER A 386 7.51 -9.58 11.12
C SER A 386 6.67 -9.28 12.36
N ALA A 387 6.56 -10.22 13.29
CA ALA A 387 5.84 -10.03 14.55
C ALA A 387 6.50 -8.96 15.41
N GLY A 388 7.84 -8.99 15.52
CA GLY A 388 8.59 -8.01 16.31
C GLY A 388 8.53 -6.59 15.72
N GLN A 389 8.58 -6.45 14.40
CA GLN A 389 8.44 -5.16 13.73
C GLN A 389 7.04 -4.57 13.93
N ALA A 390 6.00 -5.41 13.83
CA ALA A 390 4.63 -5.01 14.12
C ALA A 390 4.47 -4.57 15.59
N ALA A 391 5.08 -5.30 16.52
CA ALA A 391 5.07 -4.95 17.94
C ALA A 391 5.66 -3.57 18.20
N MET A 392 6.86 -3.29 17.68
CA MET A 392 7.52 -2.00 17.83
C MET A 392 6.73 -0.84 17.18
N TYR A 393 6.02 -1.13 16.09
CA TYR A 393 5.20 -0.13 15.41
C TYR A 393 3.94 0.21 16.22
N LEU A 394 3.18 -0.81 16.65
CA LEU A 394 1.92 -0.64 17.38
C LEU A 394 2.15 -0.10 18.80
N ALA A 395 3.28 -0.44 19.43
CA ALA A 395 3.66 0.06 20.75
C ALA A 395 3.83 1.59 20.81
N ARG A 396 3.89 2.29 19.68
CA ARG A 396 3.95 3.77 19.65
C ARG A 396 2.62 4.43 20.03
N GLY A 397 1.49 3.75 19.81
CA GLY A 397 0.15 4.29 20.06
C GLY A 397 -0.73 3.44 20.98
N ALA A 398 -0.47 2.13 21.06
CA ALA A 398 -1.21 1.23 21.93
C ALA A 398 -0.88 1.46 23.41
N LYS A 399 -1.86 1.20 24.30
CA LYS A 399 -1.66 1.22 25.75
C LYS A 399 -0.69 0.12 26.19
N SER A 400 -0.84 -1.08 25.64
CA SER A 400 0.09 -2.19 25.83
C SER A 400 0.13 -3.11 24.60
N VAL A 401 1.25 -3.80 24.41
CA VAL A 401 1.40 -4.82 23.37
C VAL A 401 1.90 -6.12 24.03
N THR A 402 1.17 -7.23 23.83
CA THR A 402 1.55 -8.55 24.33
C THR A 402 1.91 -9.47 23.16
N LEU A 403 3.18 -9.88 23.07
CA LEU A 403 3.65 -10.88 22.11
C LEU A 403 3.45 -12.29 22.67
N LEU A 404 2.64 -13.08 21.98
CA LEU A 404 2.40 -14.49 22.25
C LEU A 404 3.29 -15.33 21.34
N VAL A 405 4.22 -16.05 21.97
CA VAL A 405 5.27 -16.82 21.29
C VAL A 405 5.19 -18.27 21.74
N ARG A 406 4.91 -19.18 20.81
CA ARG A 406 4.88 -20.62 21.09
C ARG A 406 6.24 -21.19 21.51
N GLY A 407 7.32 -20.64 20.96
CA GLY A 407 8.69 -21.04 21.30
C GLY A 407 9.16 -20.54 22.66
N GLU A 408 10.30 -21.06 23.11
CA GLU A 408 10.88 -20.73 24.41
C GLU A 408 11.48 -19.31 24.47
N SER A 409 11.81 -18.73 23.32
CA SER A 409 12.44 -17.41 23.21
C SER A 409 12.24 -16.80 21.82
N LEU A 410 12.24 -15.47 21.74
CA LEU A 410 12.32 -14.73 20.47
C LEU A 410 13.65 -14.96 19.75
N ARG A 411 14.73 -15.25 20.48
CA ARG A 411 16.11 -15.35 19.95
C ARG A 411 16.31 -16.48 18.94
N ALA A 412 15.40 -17.46 18.90
CA ALA A 412 15.47 -18.59 17.97
C ALA A 412 15.21 -18.17 16.51
N SER A 413 14.35 -17.18 16.28
CA SER A 413 13.86 -16.81 14.94
C SER A 413 13.87 -15.31 14.65
N MET A 414 14.01 -14.47 15.69
CA MET A 414 14.03 -13.03 15.54
C MET A 414 15.47 -12.49 15.53
N SER A 415 15.71 -11.46 14.70
CA SER A 415 16.99 -10.78 14.62
C SER A 415 17.36 -10.11 15.94
N TYR A 416 18.65 -10.21 16.30
CA TYR A 416 19.18 -9.76 17.60
C TYR A 416 18.82 -8.31 17.94
N TYR A 417 18.97 -7.36 17.00
CA TYR A 417 18.66 -5.95 17.24
C TYR A 417 17.19 -5.74 17.64
N LEU A 418 16.28 -6.50 17.03
CA LEU A 418 14.85 -6.35 17.25
C LEU A 418 14.44 -6.95 18.59
N VAL A 419 15.10 -8.04 19.00
CA VAL A 419 14.95 -8.59 20.36
C VAL A 419 15.37 -7.55 21.41
N GLN A 420 16.49 -6.85 21.21
CA GLN A 420 16.93 -5.79 22.14
C GLN A 420 15.91 -4.64 22.21
N GLN A 421 15.43 -4.15 21.06
CA GLN A 421 14.42 -3.09 21.03
C GLN A 421 13.12 -3.47 21.76
N ILE A 422 12.68 -4.73 21.63
CA ILE A 422 11.49 -5.24 22.32
C ILE A 422 11.73 -5.35 23.83
N GLU A 423 12.90 -5.84 24.26
CA GLU A 423 13.28 -5.95 25.68
C GLU A 423 13.38 -4.57 26.36
N GLU A 424 13.74 -3.51 25.62
CA GLU A 424 13.85 -2.13 26.10
C GLU A 424 12.50 -1.36 26.10
N ALA A 425 11.48 -1.86 25.39
CA ALA A 425 10.20 -1.17 25.24
C ALA A 425 9.31 -1.34 26.49
N PRO A 426 8.93 -0.26 27.20
CA PRO A 426 8.29 -0.36 28.51
C PRO A 426 6.83 -0.86 28.46
N ASN A 427 6.18 -0.78 27.31
CA ASN A 427 4.79 -1.20 27.10
C ASN A 427 4.66 -2.46 26.24
N ILE A 428 5.75 -3.19 26.01
CA ILE A 428 5.72 -4.50 25.33
C ILE A 428 5.98 -5.60 26.35
N THR A 429 5.09 -6.59 26.42
CA THR A 429 5.25 -7.81 27.21
C THR A 429 5.41 -9.01 26.29
N VAL A 430 6.38 -9.88 26.56
CA VAL A 430 6.59 -11.12 25.80
C VAL A 430 6.17 -12.30 26.65
N ARG A 431 5.19 -13.07 26.18
CA ARG A 431 4.77 -14.36 26.75
C ARG A 431 5.28 -15.49 25.87
N THR A 432 6.35 -16.13 26.30
CA THR A 432 6.88 -17.33 25.66
C THR A 432 6.06 -18.56 26.06
N ARG A 433 6.24 -19.66 25.33
CA ARG A 433 5.50 -20.91 25.56
C ARG A 433 3.98 -20.71 25.65
N THR A 434 3.44 -19.72 24.95
CA THR A 434 2.02 -19.38 25.00
C THR A 434 1.45 -19.39 23.59
N GLU A 435 0.30 -20.05 23.42
CA GLU A 435 -0.48 -20.04 22.19
C GLU A 435 -1.93 -19.62 22.44
N VAL A 436 -2.61 -19.16 21.39
CA VAL A 436 -4.04 -18.85 21.45
C VAL A 436 -4.80 -20.14 21.15
N GLU A 437 -5.57 -20.61 22.12
CA GLU A 437 -6.39 -21.81 22.00
C GLU A 437 -7.76 -21.49 21.40
N ALA A 438 -8.36 -20.34 21.72
CA ALA A 438 -9.62 -19.87 21.17
C ALA A 438 -9.75 -18.34 21.22
N ALA A 439 -10.54 -17.79 20.31
CA ALA A 439 -10.95 -16.39 20.29
C ALA A 439 -12.47 -16.28 20.50
N HIS A 440 -12.90 -15.32 21.32
CA HIS A 440 -14.29 -15.18 21.76
C HIS A 440 -14.81 -13.77 21.57
N GLY A 441 -16.10 -13.66 21.30
CA GLY A 441 -16.86 -12.41 21.35
C GLY A 441 -18.07 -12.41 20.43
N GLU A 442 -19.02 -11.52 20.71
CA GLU A 442 -20.25 -11.38 19.91
C GLU A 442 -20.11 -10.20 18.94
N GLY A 443 -19.95 -10.54 17.66
CA GLY A 443 -19.79 -9.54 16.59
C GLY A 443 -18.38 -8.97 16.47
N HIS A 444 -17.55 -8.98 17.52
CA HIS A 444 -16.13 -8.59 17.51
C HIS A 444 -15.35 -9.35 18.57
N LEU A 445 -14.01 -9.29 18.51
CA LEU A 445 -13.14 -9.90 19.51
C LEU A 445 -13.29 -9.19 20.85
N GLU A 446 -13.56 -9.96 21.88
CA GLU A 446 -13.69 -9.48 23.26
C GLU A 446 -12.67 -10.16 24.18
N GLN A 447 -12.40 -11.45 23.96
CA GLN A 447 -11.52 -12.24 24.81
C GLN A 447 -10.71 -13.29 24.03
N LEU A 448 -9.57 -13.68 24.59
CA LEU A 448 -8.75 -14.80 24.11
C LEU A 448 -8.60 -15.84 25.22
N THR A 449 -8.69 -17.12 24.86
CA THR A 449 -8.16 -18.21 25.70
C THR A 449 -6.72 -18.45 25.30
N LEU A 450 -5.80 -18.15 26.20
CA LEU A 450 -4.37 -18.42 26.07
C LEU A 450 -4.05 -19.75 26.75
N ARG A 451 -3.16 -20.52 26.15
CA ARG A 451 -2.71 -21.80 26.69
C ARG A 451 -1.19 -21.83 26.79
N ASP A 452 -0.70 -22.24 27.95
CA ASP A 452 0.71 -22.57 28.15
C ASP A 452 1.01 -23.93 27.53
N VAL A 453 2.00 -24.02 26.65
CA VAL A 453 2.28 -25.25 25.88
C VAL A 453 2.90 -26.37 26.72
N ASP A 454 3.57 -26.05 27.82
CA ASP A 454 4.26 -27.04 28.65
C ASP A 454 3.29 -27.68 29.66
N SER A 455 2.56 -26.83 30.37
CA SER A 455 1.63 -27.24 31.43
C SER A 455 0.22 -27.57 30.93
N GLY A 456 -0.17 -27.02 29.77
CA GLY A 456 -1.54 -27.08 29.27
C GLY A 456 -2.52 -26.20 30.04
N ALA A 457 -2.04 -25.38 30.98
CA ALA A 457 -2.90 -24.47 31.73
C ALA A 457 -3.46 -23.37 30.81
N THR A 458 -4.75 -23.08 30.96
CA THR A 458 -5.47 -22.09 30.15
C THR A 458 -5.83 -20.87 30.98
N GLU A 459 -5.75 -19.70 30.35
CA GLU A 459 -6.10 -18.40 30.93
C GLU A 459 -7.01 -17.64 29.97
N LEU A 460 -8.05 -17.01 30.50
CA LEU A 460 -8.92 -16.12 29.72
C LEU A 460 -8.46 -14.67 29.93
N VAL A 461 -8.22 -13.95 28.85
CA VAL A 461 -7.79 -12.54 28.89
C VAL A 461 -8.71 -11.67 28.03
N ASP A 462 -8.94 -10.44 28.47
CA ASP A 462 -9.64 -9.45 27.65
C ASP A 462 -8.73 -9.01 26.50
N ALA A 463 -9.30 -8.96 25.30
CA ALA A 463 -8.59 -8.67 24.07
C ALA A 463 -9.54 -8.14 23.01
N GLN A 464 -9.29 -6.94 22.49
CA GLN A 464 -10.06 -6.38 21.37
C GLN A 464 -9.28 -6.43 20.05
N TRP A 465 -7.94 -6.57 20.13
CA TRP A 465 -7.05 -6.50 18.99
C TRP A 465 -6.04 -7.65 19.04
N MET A 466 -6.05 -8.50 18.01
CA MET A 466 -5.09 -9.58 17.80
C MET A 466 -4.54 -9.53 16.38
N PHE A 467 -3.21 -9.47 16.26
CA PHE A 467 -2.51 -9.51 14.98
C PHE A 467 -1.67 -10.79 14.86
N VAL A 468 -1.88 -11.55 13.78
CA VAL A 468 -1.27 -12.89 13.61
C VAL A 468 -0.16 -12.86 12.56
N PHE A 469 1.02 -13.37 12.94
CA PHE A 469 2.26 -13.43 12.15
C PHE A 469 2.94 -14.81 12.26
N ILE A 470 2.22 -15.88 11.89
CA ILE A 470 2.66 -17.29 12.05
C ILE A 470 3.22 -17.94 10.76
N GLY A 471 3.74 -17.12 9.86
CA GLY A 471 4.29 -17.54 8.57
C GLY A 471 3.27 -17.44 7.43
N ALA A 472 3.66 -17.93 6.25
CA ALA A 472 2.90 -17.77 5.02
C ALA A 472 2.73 -19.09 4.25
N ALA A 473 1.73 -19.14 3.37
CA ALA A 473 1.41 -20.26 2.48
C ALA A 473 1.15 -19.74 1.06
N PRO A 474 1.53 -20.49 0.00
CA PRO A 474 1.33 -20.07 -1.38
C PRO A 474 -0.15 -20.10 -1.77
N LEU A 475 -0.56 -19.17 -2.65
CA LEU A 475 -1.92 -19.09 -3.18
C LEU A 475 -2.04 -19.85 -4.50
N THR A 476 -2.02 -21.18 -4.41
CA THR A 476 -1.84 -22.07 -5.58
C THR A 476 -2.88 -23.20 -5.65
N ASP A 477 -3.87 -23.23 -4.75
CA ASP A 477 -4.87 -24.32 -4.71
C ASP A 477 -5.73 -24.38 -5.97
N TRP A 478 -5.98 -23.25 -6.61
CA TRP A 478 -6.68 -23.17 -7.90
C TRP A 478 -5.89 -23.78 -9.07
N LEU A 479 -4.61 -24.11 -8.87
CA LEU A 479 -3.77 -24.80 -9.85
C LEU A 479 -3.70 -26.32 -9.63
N ASP A 480 -4.43 -26.85 -8.64
CA ASP A 480 -4.42 -28.27 -8.35
C ASP A 480 -4.79 -29.11 -9.57
N GLY A 481 -4.09 -30.22 -9.77
CA GLY A 481 -4.23 -31.07 -10.96
C GLY A 481 -3.76 -30.45 -12.28
N THR A 482 -3.31 -29.20 -12.29
CA THR A 482 -2.87 -28.48 -13.52
C THR A 482 -1.37 -28.19 -13.48
N VAL A 483 -0.89 -27.52 -12.43
CA VAL A 483 0.53 -27.19 -12.25
C VAL A 483 1.10 -28.01 -11.09
N LEU A 484 2.29 -28.60 -11.29
CA LEU A 484 2.95 -29.40 -10.26
C LEU A 484 3.41 -28.54 -9.07
N ARG A 485 3.11 -29.02 -7.86
CA ARG A 485 3.40 -28.35 -6.59
C ARG A 485 4.13 -29.31 -5.64
N ASP A 486 4.93 -28.77 -4.73
CA ASP A 486 5.52 -29.55 -3.64
C ASP A 486 4.48 -29.86 -2.53
N GLU A 487 4.88 -30.66 -1.54
CA GLU A 487 4.03 -31.04 -0.40
C GLU A 487 3.54 -29.86 0.45
N HIS A 488 4.17 -28.68 0.30
CA HIS A 488 3.81 -27.44 0.98
C HIS A 488 2.99 -26.50 0.09
N GLY A 489 2.63 -26.93 -1.13
CA GLY A 489 1.82 -26.19 -2.09
C GLY A 489 2.60 -25.21 -2.97
N PHE A 490 3.93 -25.14 -2.90
CA PHE A 490 4.69 -24.22 -3.76
C PHE A 490 4.87 -24.80 -5.16
N ILE A 491 4.84 -23.94 -6.18
CA ILE A 491 4.96 -24.37 -7.59
C ILE A 491 6.39 -24.84 -7.88
N LEU A 492 6.51 -26.02 -8.49
CA LEU A 492 7.78 -26.57 -8.97
C LEU A 492 8.10 -25.99 -10.36
N ALA A 493 9.37 -25.67 -10.60
CA ALA A 493 9.82 -25.10 -11.88
C ALA A 493 11.26 -25.50 -12.23
N GLY A 494 11.56 -25.54 -13.52
CA GLY A 494 12.90 -25.79 -14.05
C GLY A 494 13.56 -27.03 -13.43
N PRO A 495 14.77 -26.92 -12.83
CA PRO A 495 15.46 -28.05 -12.22
C PRO A 495 14.66 -28.79 -11.15
N ASP A 496 13.71 -28.12 -10.52
CA ASP A 496 12.91 -28.68 -9.43
C ASP A 496 11.82 -29.63 -9.93
N LEU A 497 11.52 -29.60 -11.24
CA LEU A 497 10.64 -30.55 -11.92
C LEU A 497 11.36 -31.83 -12.34
N THR A 498 12.70 -31.83 -12.32
CA THR A 498 13.52 -32.93 -12.84
C THR A 498 14.45 -33.51 -11.77
N PRO A 499 13.94 -34.00 -10.62
CA PRO A 499 14.79 -34.54 -9.56
C PRO A 499 15.67 -35.71 -10.03
N ASP A 500 15.18 -36.51 -10.99
CA ASP A 500 15.90 -37.63 -11.60
C ASP A 500 16.57 -37.27 -12.95
N GLY A 501 16.66 -35.98 -13.28
CA GLY A 501 17.23 -35.49 -14.54
C GLY A 501 16.36 -35.73 -15.78
N ARG A 502 15.09 -36.15 -15.60
CA ARG A 502 14.10 -36.34 -16.68
C ARG A 502 12.98 -35.31 -16.56
N PRO A 503 12.50 -34.71 -17.68
CA PRO A 503 11.31 -33.86 -17.69
C PRO A 503 10.07 -34.60 -17.16
N PRO A 504 9.03 -33.87 -16.71
CA PRO A 504 7.73 -34.45 -16.40
C PRO A 504 7.20 -35.28 -17.58
N ALA A 505 6.42 -36.33 -17.29
CA ALA A 505 5.92 -37.25 -18.32
C ALA A 505 5.10 -36.58 -19.43
N GLU A 506 4.44 -35.45 -19.11
CA GLU A 506 3.59 -34.67 -19.99
C GLU A 506 4.33 -33.51 -20.70
N TRP A 507 5.67 -33.49 -20.62
CA TRP A 507 6.47 -32.45 -21.25
C TRP A 507 6.61 -32.67 -22.77
N GLU A 508 6.07 -31.75 -23.56
CA GLU A 508 5.91 -31.94 -25.02
C GLU A 508 7.07 -31.39 -25.87
N LEU A 509 7.95 -30.56 -25.31
CA LEU A 509 9.02 -29.89 -26.07
C LEU A 509 10.34 -30.69 -26.05
N ASP A 510 11.06 -30.66 -27.18
CA ASP A 510 12.41 -31.25 -27.32
C ASP A 510 13.51 -30.38 -26.70
N ARG A 511 13.29 -29.98 -25.45
CA ARG A 511 14.23 -29.26 -24.57
C ARG A 511 13.77 -29.46 -23.13
N PRO A 512 14.66 -29.37 -22.13
CA PRO A 512 14.20 -29.30 -20.74
C PRO A 512 13.39 -28.00 -20.47
N PRO A 513 12.55 -27.98 -19.42
CA PRO A 513 11.93 -26.76 -18.93
C PRO A 513 12.99 -25.70 -18.58
N TYR A 514 12.73 -24.43 -18.90
CA TYR A 514 13.59 -23.35 -18.44
C TYR A 514 13.52 -23.17 -16.92
N HIS A 515 14.48 -22.42 -16.34
CA HIS A 515 14.65 -22.31 -14.88
C HIS A 515 13.39 -21.92 -14.10
N LEU A 516 12.56 -21.05 -14.67
CA LEU A 516 11.31 -20.58 -14.07
C LEU A 516 10.06 -21.16 -14.75
N GLU A 517 10.22 -22.09 -15.69
CA GLU A 517 9.12 -22.70 -16.42
C GLU A 517 8.54 -23.87 -15.62
N THR A 518 7.23 -23.94 -15.55
CA THR A 518 6.48 -24.99 -14.84
C THR A 518 6.45 -26.29 -15.65
N ASN A 519 5.64 -27.28 -15.24
CA ASN A 519 5.39 -28.47 -16.04
C ASN A 519 4.62 -28.19 -17.34
N ILE A 520 4.10 -26.98 -17.53
CA ILE A 520 3.37 -26.56 -18.73
C ILE A 520 4.26 -25.60 -19.53
N PRO A 521 4.63 -25.94 -20.80
CA PRO A 521 5.39 -25.03 -21.64
C PRO A 521 4.74 -23.65 -21.79
N GLY A 522 5.52 -22.58 -21.71
CA GLY A 522 4.97 -21.21 -21.79
C GLY A 522 4.25 -20.74 -20.52
N VAL A 523 4.25 -21.53 -19.45
CA VAL A 523 3.78 -21.09 -18.13
C VAL A 523 4.97 -21.05 -17.18
N PHE A 524 5.24 -19.88 -16.63
CA PHE A 524 6.36 -19.60 -15.75
C PHE A 524 5.87 -19.25 -14.34
N VAL A 525 6.73 -19.36 -13.34
CA VAL A 525 6.47 -18.91 -11.97
C VAL A 525 7.60 -18.02 -11.48
N ALA A 526 7.27 -16.94 -10.77
CA ALA A 526 8.23 -16.01 -10.20
C ALA A 526 7.86 -15.59 -8.77
N GLY A 527 8.89 -15.39 -7.95
CA GLY A 527 8.74 -14.92 -6.58
C GLY A 527 8.23 -15.99 -5.61
N ASP A 528 7.56 -15.54 -4.55
CA ASP A 528 7.33 -16.37 -3.37
C ASP A 528 6.34 -17.53 -3.59
N ALA A 529 5.65 -17.61 -4.72
CA ALA A 529 4.84 -18.79 -5.06
C ALA A 529 5.69 -19.99 -5.49
N ARG A 530 6.94 -19.75 -5.93
CA ARG A 530 7.86 -20.79 -6.39
C ARG A 530 8.49 -21.54 -5.21
N ALA A 531 8.65 -22.85 -5.38
CA ALA A 531 9.38 -23.69 -4.44
C ALA A 531 10.84 -23.22 -4.35
N ARG A 532 11.40 -23.23 -3.14
CA ARG A 532 12.80 -22.89 -2.86
C ARG A 532 13.26 -21.50 -3.37
N SER A 533 12.34 -20.58 -3.64
CA SER A 533 12.68 -19.17 -3.93
C SER A 533 13.35 -18.50 -2.72
N ALA A 534 14.13 -17.44 -2.93
CA ALA A 534 14.83 -16.75 -1.85
C ALA A 534 13.93 -16.02 -0.82
N LYS A 535 12.63 -15.82 -1.12
CA LYS A 535 11.66 -15.08 -0.29
C LYS A 535 12.15 -13.67 0.08
N ARG A 536 12.69 -12.96 -0.91
CA ARG A 536 13.22 -11.58 -0.77
C ARG A 536 12.66 -10.70 -1.88
N VAL A 537 12.33 -9.45 -1.54
CA VAL A 537 11.75 -8.47 -2.49
C VAL A 537 12.64 -8.28 -3.73
N ALA A 538 13.94 -8.04 -3.55
CA ALA A 538 14.88 -7.87 -4.68
C ALA A 538 14.98 -9.12 -5.55
N SER A 539 14.99 -10.32 -4.95
CA SER A 539 15.00 -11.58 -5.69
C SER A 539 13.70 -11.78 -6.46
N ALA A 540 12.55 -11.45 -5.87
CA ALA A 540 11.24 -11.57 -6.52
C ALA A 540 11.16 -10.66 -7.76
N VAL A 541 11.60 -9.40 -7.65
CA VAL A 541 11.69 -8.48 -8.81
C VAL A 541 12.60 -9.05 -9.89
N GLY A 542 13.79 -9.56 -9.49
CA GLY A 542 14.73 -10.18 -10.42
C GLY A 542 14.19 -11.42 -11.12
N GLU A 543 13.47 -12.29 -10.39
CA GLU A 543 12.80 -13.47 -10.98
C GLU A 543 11.69 -13.05 -11.96
N GLY A 544 10.93 -12.00 -11.65
CA GLY A 544 9.94 -11.44 -12.57
C GLY A 544 10.54 -10.98 -13.89
N ALA A 545 11.65 -10.23 -13.83
CA ALA A 545 12.39 -9.81 -15.02
C ALA A 545 13.01 -11.01 -15.78
N MET A 546 13.60 -11.95 -15.06
CA MET A 546 14.17 -13.18 -15.65
C MET A 546 13.10 -14.02 -16.35
N ALA A 547 11.89 -14.10 -15.79
CA ALA A 547 10.79 -14.82 -16.40
C ALA A 547 10.44 -14.24 -17.78
N VAL A 548 10.39 -12.91 -17.93
CA VAL A 548 10.13 -12.26 -19.23
C VAL A 548 11.19 -12.61 -20.28
N MET A 549 12.48 -12.60 -19.90
CA MET A 549 13.55 -13.06 -20.80
C MET A 549 13.32 -14.51 -21.26
N LEU A 550 12.84 -15.39 -20.38
CA LEU A 550 12.50 -16.77 -20.73
C LEU A 550 11.23 -16.87 -21.57
N VAL A 551 10.26 -15.98 -21.36
CA VAL A 551 9.08 -15.84 -22.22
C VAL A 551 9.51 -15.52 -23.64
N HIS A 552 10.40 -14.56 -23.87
CA HIS A 552 10.90 -14.26 -25.21
C HIS A 552 11.53 -15.48 -25.89
N ARG A 553 12.37 -16.24 -25.17
CA ARG A 553 12.97 -17.48 -25.70
C ARG A 553 11.93 -18.54 -26.05
N TYR A 554 10.87 -18.64 -25.26
CA TYR A 554 9.76 -19.54 -25.54
C TYR A 554 9.00 -19.11 -26.81
N LEU A 555 8.69 -17.81 -26.94
CA LEU A 555 7.97 -17.26 -28.08
C LEU A 555 8.77 -17.32 -29.40
N GLU A 556 10.10 -17.19 -29.34
CA GLU A 556 10.97 -17.36 -30.52
C GLU A 556 10.96 -18.79 -31.10
N GLN A 557 10.60 -19.78 -30.29
CA GLN A 557 10.59 -21.20 -30.64
C GLN A 557 9.19 -21.74 -30.99
N SER A 558 8.14 -20.92 -30.82
CA SER A 558 6.74 -21.31 -30.92
C SER A 558 6.10 -21.01 -32.28
#